data_AF-A0A9Q3PJZ3-F1
#
_entry.id   AF-A0A9Q3PJZ3-F1
#
_cell.length_a   1.000
_cell.length_b   1.000
_cell.length_c   1.000
_cell.angle_alpha   90.00
_cell.angle_beta   90.00
_cell.angle_gamma   90.00
#
_symmetry.space_group_name_H-M   'P 1'
#
loop_
_entity.id
_entity.type
_entity.pdbx_description
1 polymer ?
#
loop_
_entity_poly.entity_id
_entity_poly.type
_entity_poly.pdbx_seq_one_letter_code
_entity_poly.pdbx_strand_id
1 'polypeptide(L)'
;MDAPDYFYGSQAHKLRGFIQSCQLIFHNDPENFFSERKKVLYSTSFLTDRAGKWIESYPSNISNENPYYLINDWKCLETQSFTLFGDPNEVREAEQEFENLRMKESAHVSLCIAYLSS
;
A
#
# COMPACT_ATOMS: atom_id res chain seq x y z
N MET A 1 0.56 6.31 -20.31
CA MET A 1 -0.15 5.48 -19.32
C MET A 1 -1.46 6.14 -19.00
N ASP A 2 -2.51 5.35 -18.89
CA ASP A 2 -3.81 5.86 -18.49
C ASP A 2 -3.82 6.16 -16.99
N ALA A 3 -4.67 7.11 -16.59
CA ALA A 3 -4.87 7.43 -15.18
C ALA A 3 -5.53 6.25 -14.43
N PRO A 4 -5.36 6.13 -13.10
CA PRO A 4 -6.04 5.12 -12.32
C PRO A 4 -7.56 5.32 -12.37
N ASP A 5 -8.31 4.22 -12.25
CA ASP A 5 -9.74 4.28 -11.98
C ASP A 5 -10.02 4.87 -10.59
N TYR A 6 -11.18 5.54 -10.46
CA TYR A 6 -11.64 6.02 -9.16
C TYR A 6 -11.89 4.87 -8.18
N PHE A 7 -11.42 5.03 -6.94
CA PHE A 7 -11.65 4.09 -5.86
C PHE A 7 -12.67 4.62 -4.86
N TYR A 8 -13.76 3.87 -4.71
CA TYR A 8 -14.95 4.27 -3.96
C TYR A 8 -14.91 3.87 -2.48
N GLY A 9 -13.97 3.00 -2.08
CA GLY A 9 -13.88 2.44 -0.72
C GLY A 9 -14.90 1.35 -0.36
N SER A 10 -15.85 1.03 -1.25
CA SER A 10 -16.84 -0.04 -1.06
C SER A 10 -16.43 -1.37 -1.71
N GLN A 11 -15.51 -1.33 -2.68
CA GLN A 11 -15.15 -2.47 -3.52
C GLN A 11 -13.74 -2.96 -3.16
N ALA A 12 -13.61 -3.76 -2.10
CA ALA A 12 -12.32 -4.21 -1.57
C ALA A 12 -11.40 -4.85 -2.63
N HIS A 13 -11.95 -5.73 -3.48
CA HIS A 13 -11.23 -6.40 -4.58
C HIS A 13 -10.60 -5.45 -5.61
N LYS A 14 -11.04 -4.17 -5.68
CA LYS A 14 -10.47 -3.16 -6.59
C LYS A 14 -9.29 -2.40 -5.97
N LEU A 15 -9.11 -2.47 -4.66
CA LEU A 15 -8.06 -1.73 -3.97
C LEU A 15 -6.67 -2.10 -4.49
N ARG A 16 -6.41 -3.39 -4.68
CA ARG A 16 -5.12 -3.87 -5.19
C ARG A 16 -4.81 -3.32 -6.59
N GLY A 17 -5.78 -3.38 -7.50
CA GLY A 17 -5.63 -2.86 -8.86
C GLY A 17 -5.40 -1.34 -8.88
N PHE A 18 -6.10 -0.61 -8.02
CA PHE A 18 -5.90 0.83 -7.83
C PHE A 18 -4.46 1.15 -7.36
N ILE A 19 -4.00 0.51 -6.28
CA ILE A 19 -2.64 0.73 -5.73
C ILE A 19 -1.56 0.39 -6.76
N GLN A 20 -1.71 -0.74 -7.48
CA GLN A 20 -0.78 -1.13 -8.54
C GLN A 20 -0.73 -0.12 -9.69
N SER A 21 -1.87 0.42 -10.09
CA SER A 21 -1.94 1.45 -11.14
C SER A 21 -1.20 2.73 -10.72
N CYS A 22 -1.39 3.19 -9.47
CA CYS A 22 -0.65 4.33 -8.92
C CYS A 22 0.87 4.07 -8.92
N GLN A 23 1.30 2.92 -8.40
CA GLN A 23 2.71 2.54 -8.35
C GLN A 23 3.33 2.55 -9.76
N LEU A 24 2.64 2.00 -10.74
CA LEU A 24 3.13 1.94 -12.12
C LEU A 24 3.32 3.35 -12.72
N ILE A 25 2.39 4.27 -12.46
CA ILE A 25 2.50 5.68 -12.89
C ILE A 25 3.71 6.35 -12.21
N PHE A 26 3.92 6.13 -10.92
CA PHE A 26 5.07 6.71 -10.20
C PHE A 26 6.41 6.22 -10.73
N HIS A 27 6.50 4.94 -11.09
CA HIS A 27 7.70 4.37 -11.69
C HIS A 27 7.93 4.86 -13.13
N ASN A 28 6.86 5.12 -13.87
CA ASN A 28 6.93 5.60 -15.24
C ASN A 28 7.29 7.09 -15.35
N ASP A 29 7.03 7.88 -14.31
CA ASP A 29 7.33 9.32 -14.26
C ASP A 29 8.01 9.72 -12.93
N PRO A 30 9.25 9.26 -12.69
CA PRO A 30 9.96 9.52 -11.44
C PRO A 30 10.30 11.00 -11.24
N GLU A 31 10.44 11.78 -12.32
CA GLU A 31 10.70 13.22 -12.26
C GLU A 31 9.50 13.98 -11.71
N ASN A 32 8.28 13.60 -12.06
CA ASN A 32 7.10 14.22 -11.50
C ASN A 32 6.79 13.67 -10.11
N PHE A 33 7.01 12.37 -9.86
CA PHE A 33 6.68 11.67 -8.62
C PHE A 33 7.88 11.42 -7.69
N PHE A 34 8.84 12.34 -7.67
CA PHE A 34 10.04 12.24 -6.82
C PHE A 34 9.76 12.34 -5.30
N SER A 35 8.62 12.92 -4.91
CA SER A 35 8.27 13.10 -3.50
C SER A 35 7.08 12.26 -3.08
N GLU A 36 7.17 11.69 -1.88
CA GLU A 36 6.10 10.89 -1.27
C GLU A 36 4.79 11.68 -1.18
N ARG A 37 4.88 12.98 -0.85
CA ARG A 37 3.73 13.87 -0.82
C ARG A 37 3.01 13.97 -2.16
N LYS A 38 3.73 14.04 -3.29
CA LYS A 38 3.10 14.09 -4.61
C LYS A 38 2.40 12.77 -4.93
N LYS A 39 3.01 11.63 -4.58
CA LYS A 39 2.40 10.29 -4.75
C LYS A 39 1.09 10.17 -3.98
N VAL A 40 1.09 10.62 -2.72
CA VAL A 40 -0.09 10.63 -1.87
C VAL A 40 -1.16 11.55 -2.44
N LEU A 41 -0.84 12.83 -2.71
CA LEU A 41 -1.81 13.79 -3.23
C LEU A 41 -2.44 13.33 -4.54
N TYR A 42 -1.63 12.82 -5.47
CA TYR A 42 -2.11 12.26 -6.72
C TYR A 42 -3.09 11.12 -6.47
N SER A 43 -2.73 10.12 -5.68
CA SER A 43 -3.60 8.97 -5.40
C SER A 43 -4.88 9.38 -4.69
N THR A 44 -4.80 10.28 -3.72
CA THR A 44 -5.99 10.76 -3.00
C THR A 44 -6.98 11.50 -3.90
N SER A 45 -6.55 12.08 -5.02
CA SER A 45 -7.44 12.72 -5.99
C SER A 45 -8.37 11.75 -6.73
N PHE A 46 -8.05 10.44 -6.70
CA PHE A 46 -8.87 9.37 -7.28
C PHE A 46 -9.71 8.64 -6.21
N LEU A 47 -9.61 9.05 -4.94
CA LEU A 47 -10.46 8.51 -3.88
C LEU A 47 -11.79 9.25 -3.88
N THR A 48 -12.88 8.50 -3.93
CA THR A 48 -14.25 9.04 -3.95
C THR A 48 -15.13 8.34 -2.92
N ASP A 49 -16.33 8.89 -2.72
CA ASP A 49 -17.36 8.38 -1.82
C ASP A 49 -16.84 8.03 -0.42
N ARG A 50 -16.81 6.74 -0.05
CA ARG A 50 -16.38 6.31 1.29
C ARG A 50 -14.89 6.56 1.49
N ALA A 51 -14.08 6.34 0.46
CA ALA A 51 -12.64 6.58 0.53
C ALA A 51 -12.31 8.08 0.56
N GLY A 52 -13.04 8.88 -0.23
CA GLY A 52 -12.91 10.35 -0.22
C GLY A 52 -13.25 10.95 1.15
N LYS A 53 -14.40 10.55 1.73
CA LYS A 53 -14.81 11.00 3.07
C LYS A 53 -13.80 10.66 4.16
N TRP A 54 -13.12 9.53 4.05
CA TRP A 54 -12.07 9.16 5.00
C TRP A 54 -10.88 10.13 4.94
N ILE A 55 -10.40 10.49 3.74
CA ILE A 55 -9.34 11.49 3.56
C ILE A 55 -9.78 12.86 4.08
N GLU A 56 -11.00 13.30 3.76
CA GLU A 56 -11.54 14.57 4.25
C GLU A 56 -11.66 14.62 5.78
N SER A 57 -11.94 13.47 6.40
CA SER A 57 -12.06 13.35 7.86
C SER A 57 -10.71 13.19 8.56
N TYR A 58 -9.63 12.96 7.81
CA TYR A 58 -8.32 12.70 8.37
C TYR A 58 -7.74 13.90 9.16
N PRO A 59 -7.80 15.17 8.69
CA PRO A 59 -7.38 16.32 9.48
C PRO A 59 -8.11 16.47 10.83
N SER A 60 -9.31 15.91 10.96
CA SER A 60 -10.17 16.03 12.15
C SER A 60 -10.04 14.87 13.14
N ASN A 61 -9.44 13.73 12.75
CA ASN A 61 -9.41 12.49 13.56
C ASN A 61 -8.06 12.21 14.25
N ILE A 62 -7.09 13.12 14.16
CA ILE A 62 -5.74 12.83 14.63
C ILE A 62 -5.58 13.30 16.09
N SER A 63 -5.58 12.33 17.01
CA SER A 63 -5.10 12.52 18.40
C SER A 63 -3.57 12.40 18.52
N ASN A 64 -2.84 12.30 17.40
CA ASN A 64 -1.40 12.03 17.33
C ASN A 64 -0.59 13.29 16.97
N GLU A 65 0.66 13.34 17.42
CA GLU A 65 1.54 14.53 17.42
C GLU A 65 1.92 15.10 16.04
N ASN A 66 1.50 14.51 14.92
CA ASN A 66 1.75 15.05 13.59
C ASN A 66 0.59 14.81 12.60
N PRO A 67 -0.23 15.82 12.28
CA PRO A 67 -1.38 15.66 11.40
C PRO A 67 -1.04 15.38 9.93
N TYR A 68 0.25 15.35 9.58
CA TYR A 68 0.71 15.22 8.19
C TYR A 68 1.36 13.87 7.87
N TYR A 69 1.37 12.90 8.77
CA TYR A 69 2.08 11.63 8.54
C TYR A 69 1.50 10.86 7.33
N LEU A 70 0.18 10.83 7.15
CA LEU A 70 -0.46 10.18 5.99
C LEU A 70 -0.15 10.90 4.67
N ILE A 71 -0.10 12.24 4.69
CA ILE A 71 0.08 13.05 3.47
C ILE A 71 1.53 12.99 2.97
N ASN A 72 2.50 12.70 3.84
CA ASN A 72 3.92 12.71 3.50
C ASN A 72 4.53 11.31 3.33
N ASP A 73 3.74 10.24 3.46
CA ASP A 73 4.24 8.87 3.38
C ASP A 73 3.27 8.00 2.57
N TRP A 74 3.71 7.59 1.38
CA TRP A 74 2.94 6.68 0.52
C TRP A 74 2.68 5.35 1.19
N LYS A 75 3.66 4.80 1.90
CA LYS A 75 3.53 3.49 2.56
C LYS A 75 2.47 3.54 3.66
N CYS A 76 2.38 4.68 4.34
CA CYS A 76 1.34 4.90 5.32
C CYS A 76 -0.05 4.92 4.67
N LEU A 77 -0.24 5.66 3.58
CA LEU A 77 -1.50 5.69 2.83
C LEU A 77 -1.91 4.30 2.34
N GLU A 78 -0.98 3.55 1.76
CA GLU A 78 -1.19 2.19 1.28
C GLU A 78 -1.67 1.29 2.42
N THR A 79 -0.94 1.27 3.54
CA THR A 79 -1.25 0.44 4.71
C THR A 79 -2.65 0.75 5.24
N GLN A 80 -2.95 2.04 5.47
CA GLN A 80 -4.26 2.46 5.98
C GLN A 80 -5.40 2.12 5.00
N SER A 81 -5.15 2.23 3.69
CA SER A 81 -6.13 1.87 2.68
C SER A 81 -6.48 0.38 2.75
N PHE A 82 -5.50 -0.50 2.92
CA PHE A 82 -5.73 -1.93 3.10
C PHE A 82 -6.39 -2.25 4.44
N THR A 83 -6.02 -1.57 5.52
CA THR A 83 -6.67 -1.74 6.83
C THR A 83 -8.16 -1.35 6.80
N LEU A 84 -8.52 -0.28 6.07
CA LEU A 84 -9.88 0.29 6.10
C LEU A 84 -10.80 -0.24 5.00
N PHE A 85 -10.24 -0.57 3.84
CA PHE A 85 -11.00 -0.93 2.64
C PHE A 85 -10.59 -2.26 2.02
N GLY A 86 -9.50 -2.89 2.49
CA GLY A 86 -9.08 -4.21 2.02
C GLY A 86 -10.01 -5.32 2.48
N ASP A 87 -9.94 -6.47 1.80
CA ASP A 87 -10.61 -7.68 2.28
C ASP A 87 -9.77 -8.29 3.42
N PRO A 88 -10.34 -8.48 4.62
CA PRO A 88 -9.62 -9.11 5.73
C PRO A 88 -9.05 -10.48 5.39
N ASN A 89 -9.66 -11.21 4.47
CA ASN A 89 -9.18 -12.52 4.04
C ASN A 89 -7.96 -12.41 3.13
N GLU A 90 -7.92 -11.45 2.20
CA GLU A 90 -6.74 -11.23 1.34
C GLU A 90 -5.52 -10.78 2.15
N VAL A 91 -5.72 -9.94 3.17
CA VAL A 91 -4.64 -9.53 4.09
C VAL A 91 -4.08 -10.74 4.82
N ARG A 92 -4.96 -11.60 5.35
CA ARG A 92 -4.57 -12.81 6.08
C ARG A 92 -3.90 -13.85 5.18
N GLU A 93 -4.33 -13.98 3.93
CA GLU A 93 -3.71 -14.86 2.94
C GLU A 93 -2.32 -14.35 2.53
N ALA A 94 -2.14 -13.04 2.32
CA ALA A 94 -0.84 -12.45 2.03
C ALA A 94 0.14 -12.59 3.20
N GLU A 95 -0.33 -12.44 4.45
CA GLU A 95 0.48 -12.68 5.65
C GLU A 95 0.88 -14.16 5.77
N GLN A 96 -0.05 -15.08 5.50
CA GLN A 96 0.24 -16.52 5.48
C GLN A 96 1.23 -16.89 4.38
N GLU A 97 1.12 -16.28 3.19
CA GLU A 97 2.06 -16.49 2.10
C GLU A 97 3.45 -15.93 2.44
N PHE A 98 3.53 -14.76 3.08
CA PHE A 98 4.79 -14.19 3.57
C PHE A 98 5.47 -15.09 4.60
N GLU A 99 4.71 -15.65 5.54
CA GLU A 99 5.22 -16.64 6.51
C GLU A 99 5.68 -17.95 5.83
N ASN A 100 4.93 -18.42 4.84
CA ASN A 100 5.30 -19.61 4.05
C ASN A 100 6.58 -19.38 3.23
N LEU A 101 6.79 -18.18 2.69
CA LEU A 101 8.00 -17.80 1.98
C LEU A 101 9.20 -17.72 2.92
N ARG A 102 9.05 -17.11 4.11
CA ARG A 102 10.09 -17.06 5.15
C ARG A 102 10.52 -18.45 5.62
N MET A 103 9.57 -19.38 5.76
CA MET A 103 9.87 -20.77 6.11
C MET A 103 10.62 -21.53 4.99
N LYS A 104 10.34 -21.23 3.71
CA LYS A 104 11.11 -21.82 2.59
C LYS A 104 12.50 -21.22 2.48
N GLU A 105 12.65 -19.92 2.69
CA GLU A 105 13.93 -19.24 2.61
C GLU A 105 14.90 -19.70 3.71
N SER A 106 14.41 -19.93 4.93
CA SER A 106 15.24 -20.50 6.01
C SER A 106 15.72 -21.93 5.70
N ALA A 107 14.89 -22.75 5.03
CA ALA A 107 15.28 -24.09 4.58
C ALA A 107 16.41 -24.05 3.52
N HIS A 108 16.39 -23.07 2.62
CA HIS A 108 17.46 -22.86 1.64
C HIS A 108 18.75 -22.32 2.29
N VAL A 109 18.65 -21.43 3.28
CA VAL A 109 19.81 -20.90 4.01
C VAL A 109 20.50 -22.01 4.82
N SER A 110 19.74 -22.92 5.44
CA SER A 110 20.32 -24.09 6.12
C SER A 110 21.08 -25.03 5.18
N LEU A 111 20.59 -25.21 3.94
CA LEU A 111 21.26 -26.03 2.94
C LEU A 111 22.59 -25.41 2.47
N CYS A 112 22.63 -24.08 2.28
CA CYS A 112 23.85 -23.37 1.88
C CYS A 112 24.95 -23.40 2.95
N ILE A 113 24.59 -23.33 4.24
CA ILE A 113 25.56 -23.40 5.34
C ILE A 113 26.18 -24.81 5.43
N ALA A 114 25.39 -25.86 5.20
CA ALA A 114 25.87 -27.24 5.23
C ALA A 114 26.84 -27.57 4.08
N TYR A 115 26.68 -26.95 2.89
CA TYR A 115 27.58 -27.16 1.76
C TYR A 115 28.93 -26.42 1.86
N LEU A 116 29.02 -25.39 2.71
CA LEU A 116 30.25 -24.61 2.93
C LEU A 116 31.11 -25.12 4.10
N SER A 117 30.70 -26.21 4.74
CA SER A 117 31.37 -26.80 5.91
C SER A 117 31.89 -28.22 5.66
N SER A 118 32.02 -28.64 4.39
CA SER A 118 32.62 -29.93 3.99
C SER A 118 33.86 -29.77 3.12
#